data_AF-A0A4Q0ZKT1-F1
#
_entry.id   AF-A0A4Q0ZKT1-F1
#
_cell.length_a   1.000
_cell.length_b   1.000
_cell.length_c   1.000
_cell.angle_alpha   90.00
_cell.angle_beta   90.00
_cell.angle_gamma   90.00
#
_symmetry.space_group_name_H-M   'P 1'
#
loop_
_entity.id
_entity.type
_entity.pdbx_description
1 polymer ?
#
loop_
_entity_poly.entity_id
_entity_poly.type
_entity_poly.pdbx_seq_one_letter_code
_entity_poly.pdbx_strand_id
1 'polypeptide(L)'
;MKKSIIASTIILSTTFTFALDLGSIAKGVADSVINEKQTNTTIPTLNKNNTNSNLDNSTVTSGLKEALKAGVNYATTQLGSNNGYLNNSLVKIPLPDNLAKAESLLRSAGGDKMADDLINSMNSAASKAAPQTAEIFMDAIDKMSLADAQKILNGGNNAATNYFKANTTESLKKSILPIVQQTMKENQVAGYYDTLNNLYKSNVKDLVENSSVMGMAKNFGVDSYLPGNSNESLDEFVTTKAIDGLFTMIAQKEAGIRANPVEQTSSILKQVFGK
;
A
#
# COMPACT_ATOMS: atom_id res chain seq x y z
N MET A 1 42.29 -23.67 -37.86
CA MET A 1 42.76 -23.30 -36.50
C MET A 1 42.44 -21.81 -36.34
N LYS A 2 41.66 -21.27 -35.39
CA LYS A 2 41.12 -21.70 -34.09
C LYS A 2 39.78 -20.96 -33.84
N LYS A 3 38.94 -21.56 -32.98
CA LYS A 3 37.70 -21.02 -32.42
C LYS A 3 38.01 -20.15 -31.19
N SER A 4 37.24 -19.08 -30.94
CA SER A 4 37.08 -18.41 -29.62
C SER A 4 35.59 -18.08 -29.49
N ILE A 5 34.77 -18.84 -28.75
CA ILE A 5 34.58 -18.93 -27.28
C ILE A 5 34.11 -17.59 -26.66
N ILE A 6 32.81 -17.58 -26.39
CA ILE A 6 32.02 -16.62 -25.62
C ILE A 6 32.23 -16.96 -24.14
N ALA A 7 32.60 -15.98 -23.31
CA ALA A 7 32.68 -16.12 -21.86
C ALA A 7 31.63 -15.23 -21.19
N SER A 8 30.65 -15.88 -20.56
CA SER A 8 29.58 -15.30 -19.76
C SER A 8 30.11 -14.65 -18.48
N THR A 9 29.66 -13.43 -18.19
CA THR A 9 29.89 -12.73 -16.93
C THR A 9 28.94 -13.26 -15.84
N ILE A 10 29.53 -13.79 -14.79
CA ILE A 10 28.87 -14.26 -13.56
C ILE A 10 28.53 -13.05 -12.68
N ILE A 11 27.25 -12.86 -12.37
CA ILE A 11 26.77 -11.88 -11.39
C ILE A 11 26.85 -12.52 -10.01
N LEU A 12 27.68 -11.97 -9.13
CA LEU A 12 27.85 -12.39 -7.75
C LEU A 12 26.76 -11.75 -6.89
N SER A 13 25.65 -12.44 -6.67
CA SER A 13 24.62 -12.04 -5.70
C SER A 13 25.02 -12.50 -4.30
N THR A 14 25.49 -11.57 -3.46
CA THR A 14 25.69 -11.84 -2.03
C THR A 14 24.34 -11.83 -1.32
N THR A 15 23.77 -13.00 -1.09
CA THR A 15 22.67 -13.17 -0.13
C THR A 15 23.27 -13.36 1.27
N PHE A 16 23.02 -12.43 2.19
CA PHE A 16 23.27 -12.65 3.61
C PHE A 16 22.25 -13.68 4.13
N THR A 17 22.70 -14.90 4.42
CA THR A 17 21.90 -15.90 5.13
C THR A 17 22.17 -15.79 6.63
N PHE A 18 21.21 -15.29 7.39
CA PHE A 18 21.20 -15.46 8.84
C PHE A 18 20.73 -16.89 9.16
N ALA A 19 21.63 -17.74 9.61
CA ALA A 19 21.29 -19.07 10.11
C ALA A 19 20.82 -18.94 11.57
N LEU A 20 19.52 -19.14 11.82
CA LEU A 20 18.97 -19.34 13.15
C LEU A 20 19.18 -20.80 13.55
N ASP A 21 20.05 -21.05 14.53
CA ASP A 21 20.24 -22.39 15.11
C ASP A 21 19.07 -22.71 16.07
N LEU A 22 18.14 -23.54 15.59
CA LEU A 22 16.95 -23.98 16.31
C LEU A 22 17.17 -25.27 17.13
N GLY A 23 18.41 -25.79 17.17
CA GLY A 23 18.73 -27.04 17.89
C GLY A 23 18.50 -26.96 19.40
N SER A 24 18.53 -25.76 19.98
CA SER A 24 18.30 -25.53 21.41
C SER A 24 16.82 -25.44 21.80
N ILE A 25 15.93 -25.07 20.87
CA ILE A 25 14.49 -24.89 21.14
C ILE A 25 13.76 -26.25 21.13
N ALA A 26 14.22 -27.19 20.30
CA ALA A 26 13.64 -28.54 20.25
C ALA A 26 13.86 -29.35 21.55
N LYS A 27 14.94 -29.09 22.29
CA LYS A 27 15.21 -29.77 23.58
C LYS A 27 14.29 -29.31 24.71
N GLY A 28 13.94 -28.01 24.77
CA GLY A 28 13.05 -27.48 25.82
C GLY A 28 11.61 -28.01 25.75
N VAL A 29 11.15 -28.41 24.57
CA VAL A 29 9.81 -28.99 24.37
C VAL A 29 9.80 -30.50 24.63
N ALA A 30 10.91 -31.20 24.41
CA ALA A 30 10.99 -32.64 24.70
C ALA A 30 11.02 -32.93 26.21
N ASP A 31 11.74 -32.12 27.00
CA ASP A 31 11.83 -32.32 28.45
C ASP A 31 10.52 -31.96 29.20
N SER A 32 9.64 -31.17 28.59
CA SER A 32 8.34 -30.79 29.17
C SER A 32 7.22 -31.80 28.93
N VAL A 33 7.42 -32.82 28.08
CA VAL A 33 6.42 -33.86 27.75
C VAL A 33 6.72 -35.20 28.43
N ILE A 34 7.91 -35.40 29.01
CA ILE A 34 8.36 -36.72 29.50
C ILE A 34 7.97 -37.00 30.97
N ASN A 35 7.37 -36.06 31.70
CA ASN A 35 7.04 -36.22 33.12
C ASN A 35 5.53 -36.30 33.42
N GLU A 36 4.84 -37.29 32.87
CA GLU A 36 3.59 -37.79 33.44
C GLU A 36 3.61 -39.32 33.60
N LYS A 37 3.20 -39.75 34.81
CA LYS A 37 3.28 -41.10 35.37
C LYS A 37 2.47 -42.14 34.60
N GLN A 38 3.02 -43.36 34.54
CA GLN A 38 2.40 -44.61 34.09
C GLN A 38 1.11 -44.98 34.83
N THR A 39 0.07 -45.37 34.09
CA THR A 39 -0.85 -46.49 34.41
C THR A 39 -1.35 -47.16 33.13
N ASN A 40 -1.57 -48.48 33.21
CA ASN A 40 -1.59 -49.46 32.12
C ASN A 40 -2.96 -49.70 31.42
N THR A 41 -2.85 -50.29 30.22
CA THR A 41 -3.78 -51.21 29.51
C THR A 41 -5.06 -50.64 28.88
N THR A 42 -5.12 -50.65 27.54
CA THR A 42 -5.90 -51.57 26.67
C THR A 42 -5.80 -51.04 25.23
N ILE A 43 -5.60 -51.90 24.23
CA ILE A 43 -5.56 -51.53 22.81
C ILE A 43 -6.97 -51.65 22.23
N PRO A 44 -7.62 -50.57 21.76
CA PRO A 44 -8.66 -50.65 20.75
C PRO A 44 -8.11 -50.16 19.41
N THR A 45 -8.25 -51.05 18.42
CA THR A 45 -8.26 -50.81 16.98
C THR A 45 -8.51 -49.36 16.56
N LEU A 46 -7.51 -48.74 15.91
CA LEU A 46 -7.65 -47.41 15.31
C LEU A 46 -8.71 -47.43 14.19
N ASN A 47 -9.86 -46.89 14.53
CA ASN A 47 -10.85 -46.41 13.58
C ASN A 47 -10.23 -45.26 12.77
N LYS A 48 -10.15 -45.43 11.46
CA LYS A 48 -9.63 -44.45 10.50
C LYS A 48 -10.66 -43.33 10.30
N ASN A 49 -10.85 -42.52 11.34
CA ASN A 49 -11.68 -41.32 11.28
C ASN A 49 -10.85 -40.15 10.76
N ASN A 50 -11.07 -39.82 9.48
CA ASN A 50 -11.13 -38.48 8.90
C ASN A 50 -10.63 -37.32 9.79
N THR A 51 -9.31 -37.16 9.93
CA THR A 51 -8.71 -35.91 10.42
C THR A 51 -8.65 -34.92 9.26
N ASN A 52 -9.82 -34.43 8.84
CA ASN A 52 -9.90 -33.19 8.09
C ASN A 52 -9.54 -32.05 9.04
N SER A 53 -8.25 -31.73 9.08
CA SER A 53 -7.62 -30.45 9.44
C SER A 53 -8.55 -29.37 10.03
N ASN A 54 -9.02 -29.56 11.26
CA ASN A 54 -9.50 -28.45 12.08
C ASN A 54 -8.25 -27.82 12.70
N LEU A 55 -7.48 -27.11 11.88
CA LEU A 55 -6.43 -26.22 12.38
C LEU A 55 -7.11 -25.30 13.39
N ASP A 56 -6.56 -25.21 14.60
CA ASP A 56 -7.11 -24.35 15.64
C ASP A 56 -7.32 -22.93 15.07
N ASN A 57 -8.58 -22.48 15.05
CA ASN A 57 -9.00 -21.21 14.43
C ASN A 57 -8.19 -20.02 14.98
N SER A 58 -7.71 -20.13 16.23
CA SER A 58 -6.84 -19.16 16.86
C SER A 58 -5.45 -19.08 16.19
N THR A 59 -4.87 -20.24 15.87
CA THR A 59 -3.56 -20.34 15.20
C THR A 59 -3.62 -19.77 13.79
N VAL A 60 -4.68 -20.08 13.03
CA VAL A 60 -4.88 -19.56 11.67
C VAL A 60 -5.05 -18.04 11.67
N THR A 61 -5.82 -17.52 12.63
CA THR A 61 -6.05 -16.08 12.78
C THR A 61 -4.77 -15.32 13.13
N SER A 62 -3.98 -15.86 14.07
CA SER A 62 -2.71 -15.24 14.47
C SER A 62 -1.72 -15.19 13.31
N GLY A 63 -1.64 -16.27 12.52
CA GLY A 63 -0.81 -16.30 11.33
C GLY A 63 -1.25 -15.33 10.23
N LEU A 64 -2.55 -15.17 10.01
CA LEU A 64 -3.07 -14.15 9.10
C LEU A 64 -2.69 -12.75 9.57
N LYS A 65 -2.89 -12.43 10.86
CA LYS A 65 -2.53 -11.11 11.40
C LYS A 65 -1.04 -10.82 11.21
N GLU A 66 -0.17 -11.79 11.49
CA GLU A 66 1.27 -11.64 11.27
C GLU A 66 1.61 -11.37 9.79
N ALA A 67 0.95 -12.07 8.86
CA ALA A 67 1.08 -11.84 7.42
C ALA A 67 0.75 -10.39 7.04
N LEU A 68 -0.37 -9.89 7.58
CA LEU A 68 -0.85 -8.55 7.32
C LEU A 68 0.07 -7.49 7.91
N LYS A 69 0.60 -7.72 9.12
CA LYS A 69 1.60 -6.83 9.74
C LYS A 69 2.84 -6.71 8.88
N ALA A 70 3.37 -7.84 8.41
CA ALA A 70 4.50 -7.85 7.48
C ALA A 70 4.18 -7.13 6.16
N GLY A 71 2.97 -7.29 5.62
CA GLY A 71 2.55 -6.64 4.38
C GLY A 71 2.41 -5.12 4.50
N VAL A 72 1.86 -4.65 5.62
CA VAL A 72 1.79 -3.23 5.94
C VAL A 72 3.19 -2.64 6.11
N ASN A 73 4.06 -3.29 6.90
CA ASN A 73 5.44 -2.81 7.10
C ASN A 73 6.21 -2.71 5.78
N TYR A 74 6.03 -3.69 4.90
CA TYR A 74 6.60 -3.64 3.55
C TYR A 74 6.08 -2.42 2.77
N ALA A 75 4.75 -2.23 2.71
CA ALA A 75 4.15 -1.13 1.95
C ALA A 75 4.58 0.24 2.47
N THR A 76 4.51 0.47 3.79
CA THR A 76 4.85 1.76 4.41
C THR A 76 6.35 2.06 4.32
N THR A 77 7.21 1.05 4.41
CA THR A 77 8.67 1.22 4.26
C THR A 77 9.06 1.49 2.81
N GLN A 78 8.50 0.74 1.85
CA GLN A 78 8.80 0.92 0.44
C GLN A 78 8.34 2.28 -0.06
N LEU A 79 7.12 2.68 0.29
CA LEU A 79 6.59 3.99 -0.10
C LEU A 79 7.19 5.14 0.72
N GLY A 80 7.61 4.86 1.96
CA GLY A 80 8.28 5.81 2.83
C GLY A 80 9.75 6.05 2.51
N SER A 81 10.33 5.24 1.63
CA SER A 81 11.71 5.42 1.17
C SER A 81 11.86 6.72 0.38
N ASN A 82 13.10 7.22 0.26
CA ASN A 82 13.37 8.39 -0.58
C ASN A 82 12.84 8.15 -2.00
N ASN A 83 11.99 9.04 -2.49
CA ASN A 83 11.30 8.91 -3.78
C ASN A 83 10.45 7.63 -3.92
N GLY A 84 9.94 7.05 -2.83
CA GLY A 84 9.19 5.79 -2.83
C GLY A 84 7.95 5.81 -3.71
N TYR A 85 7.20 6.91 -3.70
CA TYR A 85 6.11 7.12 -4.65
C TYR A 85 6.62 7.46 -6.07
N LEU A 86 7.57 8.39 -6.16
CA LEU A 86 8.05 8.91 -7.44
C LEU A 86 8.65 7.83 -8.35
N ASN A 87 9.37 6.86 -7.75
CA ASN A 87 10.06 5.79 -8.45
C ASN A 87 9.19 4.54 -8.68
N ASN A 88 7.95 4.53 -8.17
CA ASN A 88 7.06 3.40 -8.30
C ASN A 88 5.92 3.73 -9.27
N SER A 89 5.96 3.16 -10.47
CA SER A 89 4.99 3.45 -11.54
C SER A 89 3.55 3.08 -11.20
N LEU A 90 3.32 2.20 -10.21
CA LEU A 90 1.97 1.81 -9.79
C LEU A 90 1.29 2.86 -8.90
N VAL A 91 2.09 3.68 -8.21
CA VAL A 91 1.60 4.60 -7.18
C VAL A 91 2.10 6.02 -7.32
N LYS A 92 2.98 6.30 -8.30
CA LYS A 92 3.46 7.63 -8.62
C LYS A 92 2.26 8.56 -8.76
N ILE A 93 2.32 9.68 -8.04
CA ILE A 93 1.26 10.68 -8.03
C ILE A 93 1.51 11.62 -9.23
N PRO A 94 0.65 11.59 -10.26
CA PRO A 94 0.72 12.53 -11.36
C PRO A 94 0.09 13.87 -10.95
N LEU A 95 0.18 14.87 -11.83
CA LEU A 95 -0.70 16.03 -11.70
C LEU A 95 -2.17 15.59 -11.84
N PRO A 96 -3.10 16.29 -11.17
CA PRO A 96 -4.54 16.12 -11.39
C PRO A 96 -4.92 16.27 -12.87
N ASP A 97 -5.94 15.54 -13.33
CA ASP A 97 -6.37 15.54 -14.74
C ASP A 97 -6.73 16.93 -15.26
N ASN A 98 -7.30 17.78 -14.41
CA ASN A 98 -7.61 19.19 -14.74
C ASN A 98 -6.35 20.03 -14.99
N LEU A 99 -5.17 19.58 -14.55
CA LEU A 99 -3.89 20.25 -14.74
C LEU A 99 -2.99 19.59 -15.78
N ALA A 100 -3.23 18.35 -16.20
CA ALA A 100 -2.39 17.65 -17.19
C ALA A 100 -2.28 18.40 -18.54
N LYS A 101 -3.37 19.05 -18.98
CA LYS A 101 -3.34 19.91 -20.18
C LYS A 101 -2.54 21.19 -19.95
N ALA A 102 -2.67 21.81 -18.78
CA ALA A 102 -1.92 23.01 -18.42
C ALA A 102 -0.42 22.71 -18.28
N GLU A 103 -0.06 21.53 -17.79
CA GLU A 103 1.33 21.03 -17.75
C GLU A 103 1.94 21.00 -19.15
N SER A 104 1.23 20.40 -20.12
CA SER A 104 1.74 20.29 -21.50
C SER A 104 2.04 21.67 -22.11
N LEU A 105 1.17 22.65 -21.85
CA LEU A 105 1.37 24.04 -22.27
C LEU A 105 2.54 24.70 -21.52
N LEU A 106 2.61 24.51 -20.20
CA LEU A 106 3.67 25.05 -19.35
C LEU A 106 5.05 24.53 -19.81
N ARG A 107 5.17 23.24 -20.07
CA ARG A 107 6.38 22.61 -20.62
C ARG A 107 6.73 23.18 -21.99
N SER A 108 5.75 23.31 -22.88
CA SER A 108 5.96 23.91 -24.21
C SER A 108 6.44 25.36 -24.15
N ALA A 109 6.10 26.08 -23.08
CA ALA A 109 6.55 27.45 -22.82
C ALA A 109 7.89 27.53 -22.04
N GLY A 110 8.59 26.40 -21.84
CA GLY A 110 9.88 26.31 -21.13
C GLY A 110 9.75 26.15 -19.62
N GLY A 111 8.56 25.79 -19.12
CA GLY A 111 8.25 25.61 -17.70
C GLY A 111 8.45 24.18 -17.15
N ASP A 112 9.31 23.36 -17.77
CA ASP A 112 9.56 21.97 -17.37
C ASP A 112 9.93 21.83 -15.89
N LYS A 113 10.84 22.68 -15.41
CA LYS A 113 11.28 22.67 -14.01
C LYS A 113 10.12 22.88 -13.03
N MET A 114 9.17 23.76 -13.37
CA MET A 114 8.02 24.05 -12.50
C MET A 114 7.07 22.85 -12.42
N ALA A 115 6.81 22.19 -13.54
CA ALA A 115 6.00 20.98 -13.58
C ALA A 115 6.69 19.83 -12.81
N ASP A 116 7.98 19.63 -13.02
CA ASP A 116 8.77 18.60 -12.35
C ASP A 116 8.86 18.84 -10.84
N ASP A 117 9.13 20.08 -10.41
CA ASP A 117 9.17 20.45 -8.98
C ASP A 117 7.83 20.21 -8.29
N LEU A 118 6.71 20.51 -8.98
CA LEU A 118 5.37 20.25 -8.44
C LEU A 118 5.12 18.74 -8.27
N ILE A 119 5.38 17.93 -9.31
CA ILE A 119 5.24 16.47 -9.25
C ILE A 119 6.15 15.88 -8.16
N ASN A 120 7.41 16.32 -8.11
CA ASN A 120 8.36 15.87 -7.10
C ASN A 120 7.89 16.21 -5.69
N SER A 121 7.36 17.42 -5.49
CA SER A 121 6.81 17.83 -4.20
C SER A 121 5.63 16.97 -3.76
N MET A 122 4.68 16.68 -4.67
CA MET A 122 3.52 15.84 -4.39
C MET A 122 3.93 14.41 -3.99
N ASN A 123 4.88 13.82 -4.72
CA ASN A 123 5.36 12.47 -4.44
C ASN A 123 6.24 12.42 -3.17
N SER A 124 7.03 13.46 -2.92
CA SER A 124 7.82 13.60 -1.70
C SER A 124 6.92 13.72 -0.46
N ALA A 125 5.86 14.53 -0.55
CA ALA A 125 4.84 14.66 0.49
C ALA A 125 4.21 13.31 0.86
N ALA A 126 3.79 12.53 -0.15
CA ALA A 126 3.25 11.19 0.07
C ALA A 126 4.27 10.21 0.67
N SER A 127 5.52 10.27 0.19
CA SER A 127 6.61 9.42 0.73
C SER A 127 6.91 9.76 2.18
N LYS A 128 6.94 11.05 2.54
CA LYS A 128 7.14 11.50 3.93
C LYS A 128 6.00 11.08 4.85
N ALA A 129 4.77 11.04 4.34
CA ALA A 129 3.59 10.68 5.13
C ALA A 129 3.41 9.16 5.33
N ALA A 130 3.76 8.34 4.34
CA ALA A 130 3.57 6.88 4.37
C ALA A 130 4.06 6.17 5.66
N PRO A 131 5.28 6.39 6.18
CA PRO A 131 5.74 5.69 7.38
C PRO A 131 4.94 6.05 8.63
N GLN A 132 4.34 7.25 8.69
CA GLN A 132 3.53 7.71 9.83
C GLN A 132 2.15 7.02 9.90
N THR A 133 1.82 6.19 8.92
CA THR A 133 0.53 5.48 8.84
C THR A 133 0.60 4.06 9.38
N ALA A 134 1.80 3.51 9.61
CA ALA A 134 1.98 2.10 9.97
C ALA A 134 1.16 1.72 11.22
N GLU A 135 1.19 2.55 12.25
CA GLU A 135 0.46 2.33 13.51
C GLU A 135 -1.06 2.25 13.31
N ILE A 136 -1.63 3.07 12.41
CA ILE A 136 -3.08 3.04 12.09
C ILE A 136 -3.50 1.67 11.55
N PHE A 137 -2.65 1.08 10.71
CA PHE A 137 -2.88 -0.27 10.19
C PHE A 137 -2.64 -1.35 11.25
N MET A 138 -1.60 -1.22 12.07
CA MET A 138 -1.34 -2.16 13.19
C MET A 138 -2.53 -2.22 14.14
N ASP A 139 -3.07 -1.06 14.52
CA ASP A 139 -4.27 -0.94 15.34
C ASP A 139 -5.48 -1.65 14.73
N ALA A 140 -5.68 -1.52 13.41
CA ALA A 140 -6.77 -2.18 12.71
C ALA A 140 -6.61 -3.71 12.66
N ILE A 141 -5.37 -4.21 12.61
CA ILE A 141 -5.04 -5.64 12.66
C ILE A 141 -5.28 -6.18 14.08
N ASP A 142 -4.85 -5.45 15.11
CA ASP A 142 -4.99 -5.88 16.49
C ASP A 142 -6.47 -5.93 16.89
N LYS A 143 -7.27 -4.94 16.47
CA LYS A 143 -8.74 -4.89 16.67
C LYS A 143 -9.53 -5.86 15.78
N MET A 144 -8.90 -6.52 14.80
CA MET A 144 -9.58 -7.46 13.90
C MET A 144 -10.18 -8.64 14.66
N SER A 145 -11.48 -8.86 14.48
CA SER A 145 -12.20 -9.97 15.08
C SER A 145 -11.86 -11.31 14.40
N LEU A 146 -12.14 -12.44 15.08
CA LEU A 146 -12.02 -13.77 14.48
C LEU A 146 -12.88 -13.90 13.22
N ALA A 147 -14.09 -13.33 13.22
CA ALA A 147 -14.99 -13.38 12.07
C ALA A 147 -14.42 -12.59 10.88
N ASP A 148 -13.80 -11.44 11.11
CA ASP A 148 -13.20 -10.65 10.03
C ASP A 148 -11.95 -11.33 9.48
N ALA A 149 -11.12 -11.93 10.35
CA ALA A 149 -9.99 -12.74 9.93
C ALA A 149 -10.43 -13.92 9.04
N GLN A 150 -11.51 -14.61 9.43
CA GLN A 150 -12.08 -15.70 8.61
C GLN A 150 -12.65 -15.19 7.28
N LYS A 151 -13.32 -14.03 7.26
CA LYS A 151 -13.80 -13.41 6.01
C LYS A 151 -12.64 -13.05 5.07
N ILE A 152 -11.54 -12.54 5.62
CA ILE A 152 -10.34 -12.22 4.82
C ILE A 152 -9.73 -13.49 4.25
N LEU A 153 -9.57 -14.53 5.08
CA LEU A 153 -8.97 -15.80 4.65
C LEU A 153 -9.78 -16.45 3.52
N ASN A 154 -11.10 -16.51 3.67
CA ASN A 154 -12.01 -17.11 2.70
C ASN A 154 -12.38 -16.16 1.54
N GLY A 155 -11.93 -14.91 1.61
CA GLY A 155 -12.22 -13.89 0.60
C GLY A 155 -11.26 -13.94 -0.59
N GLY A 156 -11.54 -13.13 -1.61
CA GLY A 156 -10.69 -13.00 -2.80
C GLY A 156 -9.39 -12.21 -2.57
N ASN A 157 -8.64 -11.95 -3.65
CA ASN A 157 -7.28 -11.39 -3.62
C ASN A 157 -7.11 -10.04 -2.91
N ASN A 158 -8.20 -9.31 -2.65
CA ASN A 158 -8.20 -7.98 -2.04
C ASN A 158 -8.98 -7.94 -0.72
N ALA A 159 -9.28 -9.09 -0.11
CA ALA A 159 -10.15 -9.13 1.06
C ALA A 159 -9.55 -8.37 2.26
N ALA A 160 -8.24 -8.52 2.50
CA ALA A 160 -7.56 -7.76 3.55
C ALA A 160 -7.47 -6.27 3.20
N THR A 161 -7.17 -5.96 1.94
CA THR A 161 -7.12 -4.58 1.45
C THR A 161 -8.46 -3.87 1.63
N ASN A 162 -9.58 -4.53 1.31
CA ASN A 162 -10.92 -3.97 1.48
C ASN A 162 -11.26 -3.77 2.97
N TYR A 163 -10.84 -4.70 3.83
CA TYR A 163 -10.95 -4.51 5.27
C TYR A 163 -10.20 -3.26 5.73
N PHE A 164 -8.96 -3.04 5.28
CA PHE A 164 -8.21 -1.83 5.62
C PHE A 164 -8.90 -0.56 5.10
N LYS A 165 -9.33 -0.53 3.84
CA LYS A 165 -10.09 0.61 3.28
C LYS A 165 -11.28 0.99 4.16
N ALA A 166 -12.05 0.01 4.62
CA ALA A 166 -13.21 0.25 5.47
C ALA A 166 -12.87 0.74 6.89
N ASN A 167 -11.70 0.35 7.43
CA ASN A 167 -11.37 0.56 8.84
C ASN A 167 -10.28 1.62 9.10
N THR A 168 -9.54 2.07 8.08
CA THR A 168 -8.41 2.98 8.26
C THR A 168 -8.50 4.28 7.47
N THR A 169 -9.29 4.38 6.40
CA THR A 169 -9.28 5.52 5.47
C THR A 169 -9.43 6.88 6.16
N GLU A 170 -10.39 7.03 7.07
CA GLU A 170 -10.61 8.30 7.78
C GLU A 170 -9.42 8.69 8.67
N SER A 171 -8.88 7.72 9.41
CA SER A 171 -7.69 7.92 10.25
C SER A 171 -6.45 8.24 9.42
N LEU A 172 -6.31 7.59 8.25
CA LEU A 172 -5.24 7.87 7.30
C LEU A 172 -5.35 9.29 6.75
N LYS A 173 -6.54 9.72 6.30
CA LYS A 173 -6.77 11.09 5.81
C LYS A 173 -6.41 12.12 6.88
N LYS A 174 -6.85 11.91 8.12
CA LYS A 174 -6.55 12.78 9.26
C LYS A 174 -5.06 12.86 9.57
N SER A 175 -4.31 11.77 9.41
CA SER A 175 -2.87 11.70 9.67
C SER A 175 -2.04 12.31 8.53
N ILE A 176 -2.36 11.95 7.28
CA ILE A 176 -1.57 12.28 6.09
C ILE A 176 -1.74 13.75 5.69
N LEU A 177 -2.97 14.29 5.72
CA LEU A 177 -3.26 15.64 5.22
C LEU A 177 -2.34 16.74 5.79
N PRO A 178 -2.13 16.87 7.12
CA PRO A 178 -1.24 17.91 7.64
C PRO A 178 0.22 17.75 7.19
N ILE A 179 0.70 16.52 6.99
CA ILE A 179 2.07 16.25 6.52
C ILE A 179 2.22 16.68 5.06
N VAL A 180 1.19 16.42 4.26
CA VAL A 180 1.14 16.85 2.86
C VAL A 180 1.16 18.37 2.79
N GLN A 181 0.26 19.04 3.49
CA GLN A 181 0.20 20.52 3.53
C GLN A 181 1.54 21.13 3.94
N GLN A 182 2.17 20.60 4.98
CA GLN A 182 3.46 21.08 5.45
C GLN A 182 4.57 20.88 4.40
N THR A 183 4.62 19.71 3.75
CA THR A 183 5.65 19.40 2.76
C THR A 183 5.48 20.21 1.47
N MET A 184 4.25 20.36 1.00
CA MET A 184 3.93 21.18 -0.18
C MET A 184 4.27 22.65 0.05
N LYS A 185 4.07 23.15 1.28
CA LYS A 185 4.50 24.49 1.69
C LYS A 185 6.02 24.63 1.77
N GLU A 186 6.72 23.65 2.36
CA GLU A 186 8.18 23.64 2.47
C GLU A 186 8.87 23.69 1.10
N ASN A 187 8.33 22.96 0.13
CA ASN A 187 8.87 22.92 -1.23
C ASN A 187 8.51 24.16 -2.08
N GLN A 188 7.77 25.12 -1.50
CA GLN A 188 7.39 26.39 -2.14
C GLN A 188 6.58 26.23 -3.45
N VAL A 189 5.88 25.10 -3.62
CA VAL A 189 5.15 24.78 -4.85
C VAL A 189 3.70 25.26 -4.86
N ALA A 190 3.21 25.86 -3.76
CA ALA A 190 1.84 26.35 -3.65
C ALA A 190 1.48 27.35 -4.78
N GLY A 191 2.40 28.25 -5.12
CA GLY A 191 2.19 29.21 -6.22
C GLY A 191 2.17 28.57 -7.61
N TYR A 192 2.70 27.35 -7.77
CA TYR A 192 2.68 26.64 -9.04
C TYR A 192 1.28 26.14 -9.34
N TYR A 193 0.58 25.59 -8.34
CA TYR A 193 -0.81 25.20 -8.48
C TYR A 193 -1.69 26.37 -8.92
N ASP A 194 -1.55 27.54 -8.27
CA ASP A 194 -2.28 28.73 -8.65
C ASP A 194 -1.95 29.19 -10.07
N THR A 195 -0.67 29.12 -10.46
CA THR A 195 -0.23 29.47 -11.83
C THR A 195 -0.81 28.53 -12.87
N LEU A 196 -0.74 27.21 -12.67
CA LEU A 196 -1.33 26.23 -13.60
C LEU A 196 -2.85 26.36 -13.65
N ASN A 197 -3.50 26.54 -12.50
CA ASN A 197 -4.94 26.72 -12.40
C ASN A 197 -5.38 28.02 -13.09
N ASN A 198 -4.63 29.10 -12.94
CA ASN A 198 -4.90 30.37 -13.62
C ASN A 198 -4.62 30.29 -15.12
N LEU A 199 -3.58 29.59 -15.57
CA LEU A 199 -3.36 29.34 -16.99
C LEU A 199 -4.51 28.53 -17.59
N TYR A 200 -4.95 27.48 -16.90
CA TYR A 200 -6.13 26.73 -17.32
C TYR A 200 -7.36 27.64 -17.37
N LYS A 201 -7.62 28.41 -16.31
CA LYS A 201 -8.71 29.39 -16.28
C LYS A 201 -8.57 30.34 -17.44
N SER A 202 -7.53 31.14 -17.57
CA SER A 202 -7.40 32.15 -18.64
C SER A 202 -7.56 31.58 -20.06
N ASN A 203 -6.96 30.42 -20.37
CA ASN A 203 -7.04 29.85 -21.72
C ASN A 203 -8.39 29.17 -22.03
N VAL A 204 -9.15 28.74 -21.01
CA VAL A 204 -10.44 28.06 -21.18
C VAL A 204 -11.62 28.98 -20.85
N LYS A 205 -11.43 29.97 -19.98
CA LYS A 205 -12.38 30.99 -19.51
C LYS A 205 -12.78 31.93 -20.63
N ASP A 206 -11.86 32.35 -21.50
CA ASP A 206 -12.24 33.20 -22.66
C ASP A 206 -13.16 32.47 -23.64
N LEU A 207 -13.06 31.15 -23.74
CA LEU A 207 -13.95 30.33 -24.57
C LEU A 207 -15.30 30.04 -23.86
N VAL A 208 -15.32 30.04 -22.53
CA VAL A 208 -16.51 29.68 -21.72
C VAL A 208 -17.33 30.90 -21.32
N GLU A 209 -16.70 32.02 -20.91
CA GLU A 209 -17.37 33.23 -20.44
C GLU A 209 -18.03 34.04 -21.57
N ASN A 210 -17.48 34.02 -22.79
CA ASN A 210 -18.10 34.63 -23.96
C ASN A 210 -19.19 33.75 -24.61
N SER A 211 -19.49 32.58 -24.03
CA SER A 211 -20.60 31.75 -24.47
C SER A 211 -21.87 32.10 -23.67
N SER A 212 -23.00 32.26 -24.35
CA SER A 212 -24.34 32.44 -23.75
C SER A 212 -24.77 31.30 -22.80
N VAL A 213 -24.00 30.21 -22.77
CA VAL A 213 -24.16 29.05 -21.90
C VAL A 213 -23.83 29.35 -20.45
N MET A 214 -22.89 30.27 -20.16
CA MET A 214 -22.45 30.55 -18.79
C MET A 214 -23.53 31.25 -17.95
N GLY A 215 -24.31 32.16 -18.57
CA GLY A 215 -25.44 32.83 -17.91
C GLY A 215 -26.55 31.87 -17.51
N MET A 216 -26.75 30.77 -18.25
CA MET A 216 -27.66 29.70 -17.87
C MET A 216 -27.03 28.82 -16.78
N ALA A 217 -25.76 28.43 -16.91
CA ALA A 217 -25.05 27.57 -15.97
C ALA A 217 -24.97 28.15 -14.54
N LYS A 218 -24.81 29.48 -14.41
CA LYS A 218 -24.80 30.17 -13.11
C LYS A 218 -26.14 30.04 -12.38
N ASN A 219 -27.26 30.06 -13.10
CA ASN A 219 -28.60 29.84 -12.55
C ASN A 219 -28.89 28.36 -12.20
N PHE A 220 -28.07 27.43 -12.68
CA PHE A 220 -28.14 26.00 -12.37
C PHE A 220 -27.15 25.55 -11.27
N GLY A 221 -26.43 26.47 -10.62
CA GLY A 221 -25.49 26.16 -9.53
C GLY A 221 -24.19 25.49 -9.98
N VAL A 222 -23.83 25.66 -11.26
CA VAL A 222 -22.67 24.99 -11.90
C VAL A 222 -21.33 25.66 -11.56
N ASP A 223 -21.36 26.74 -10.78
CA ASP A 223 -20.17 27.39 -10.23
C ASP A 223 -19.25 26.36 -9.57
N SER A 224 -19.83 25.36 -8.89
CA SER A 224 -19.13 24.24 -8.22
C SER A 224 -18.23 23.35 -9.12
N TYR A 225 -18.34 23.45 -10.46
CA TYR A 225 -17.66 22.55 -11.40
C TYR A 225 -16.64 23.24 -12.32
N LEU A 226 -16.44 24.55 -12.19
CA LEU A 226 -15.26 25.20 -12.74
C LEU A 226 -14.03 24.82 -11.89
N PRO A 227 -12.84 24.57 -12.47
CA PRO A 227 -11.62 24.45 -11.68
C PRO A 227 -11.49 25.75 -10.89
N GLY A 228 -11.69 25.65 -9.58
CA GLY A 228 -12.06 26.79 -8.74
C GLY A 228 -13.08 26.45 -7.66
N ASN A 229 -14.01 25.51 -7.88
CA ASN A 229 -15.01 25.15 -6.87
C ASN A 229 -15.25 23.63 -6.66
N SER A 230 -14.56 22.74 -7.37
CA SER A 230 -14.35 21.38 -6.86
C SER A 230 -13.31 21.48 -5.74
N ASN A 231 -13.79 21.56 -4.49
CA ASN A 231 -13.00 21.81 -3.27
C ASN A 231 -11.98 20.72 -2.90
N GLU A 232 -11.59 19.81 -3.79
CA GLU A 232 -10.44 18.96 -3.52
C GLU A 232 -9.18 19.78 -3.81
N SER A 233 -8.66 20.42 -2.76
CA SER A 233 -7.37 21.10 -2.82
C SER A 233 -6.30 20.14 -3.35
N LEU A 234 -5.23 20.68 -3.96
CA LEU A 234 -4.12 19.83 -4.39
C LEU A 234 -3.61 18.94 -3.25
N ASP A 235 -3.62 19.45 -2.02
CA ASP A 235 -3.23 18.71 -0.82
C ASP A 235 -4.19 17.54 -0.53
N GLU A 236 -5.49 17.72 -0.72
CA GLU A 236 -6.46 16.62 -0.60
C GLU A 236 -6.27 15.58 -1.70
N PHE A 237 -6.06 16.00 -2.95
CA PHE A 237 -5.76 15.08 -4.05
C PHE A 237 -4.50 14.24 -3.73
N VAL A 238 -3.41 14.88 -3.31
CA VAL A 238 -2.17 14.19 -2.92
C VAL A 238 -2.41 13.26 -1.75
N THR A 239 -3.21 13.67 -0.77
CA THR A 239 -3.58 12.85 0.39
C THR A 239 -4.34 11.59 -0.04
N THR A 240 -5.37 11.74 -0.88
CA THR A 240 -6.14 10.63 -1.44
C THR A 240 -5.23 9.68 -2.22
N LYS A 241 -4.35 10.20 -3.07
CA LYS A 241 -3.39 9.39 -3.85
C LYS A 241 -2.33 8.70 -2.99
N ALA A 242 -1.89 9.31 -1.89
CA ALA A 242 -1.02 8.67 -0.93
C ALA A 242 -1.73 7.47 -0.26
N ILE A 243 -2.98 7.65 0.16
CA ILE A 243 -3.78 6.57 0.74
C ILE A 243 -3.99 5.43 -0.27
N ASP A 244 -4.37 5.77 -1.49
CA ASP A 244 -4.55 4.79 -2.57
C ASP A 244 -3.26 4.01 -2.87
N GLY A 245 -2.12 4.70 -2.84
CA GLY A 245 -0.80 4.08 -3.03
C GLY A 245 -0.49 3.04 -1.95
N LEU A 246 -0.74 3.38 -0.68
CA LEU A 246 -0.60 2.44 0.44
C LEU A 246 -1.47 1.19 0.23
N PHE A 247 -2.75 1.38 -0.11
CA PHE A 247 -3.65 0.24 -0.38
C PHE A 247 -3.21 -0.58 -1.60
N THR A 248 -2.69 0.06 -2.64
CA THR A 248 -2.18 -0.61 -3.84
C THR A 248 -0.99 -1.51 -3.50
N MET A 249 -0.04 -1.02 -2.71
CA MET A 249 1.12 -1.82 -2.28
C MET A 249 0.73 -2.95 -1.32
N ILE A 250 -0.22 -2.71 -0.42
CA ILE A 250 -0.77 -3.76 0.47
C ILE A 250 -1.47 -4.84 -0.37
N ALA A 251 -2.28 -4.46 -1.35
CA ALA A 251 -2.97 -5.40 -2.24
C ALA A 251 -1.98 -6.24 -3.06
N GLN A 252 -0.93 -5.61 -3.58
CA GLN A 252 0.14 -6.33 -4.28
C GLN A 252 0.80 -7.38 -3.38
N LYS A 253 1.06 -7.03 -2.12
CA LYS A 253 1.66 -7.96 -1.16
C LYS A 253 0.68 -9.06 -0.70
N GLU A 254 -0.59 -8.73 -0.51
CA GLU A 254 -1.67 -9.69 -0.23
C GLU A 254 -1.77 -10.73 -1.36
N ALA A 255 -1.84 -10.27 -2.61
CA ALA A 255 -1.88 -11.14 -3.79
C ALA A 255 -0.66 -12.06 -3.87
N GLY A 256 0.54 -11.54 -3.59
CA GLY A 256 1.77 -12.35 -3.56
C GLY A 256 1.77 -13.43 -2.48
N ILE A 257 1.23 -13.14 -1.29
CA ILE A 257 1.11 -14.13 -0.20
C ILE A 257 0.14 -15.25 -0.60
N ARG A 258 -0.97 -14.90 -1.26
CA ARG A 258 -1.97 -15.88 -1.72
C ARG A 258 -1.45 -16.75 -2.88
N ALA A 259 -0.67 -16.17 -3.79
CA ALA A 259 -0.14 -16.89 -4.94
C ALA A 259 0.95 -17.90 -4.54
N ASN A 260 1.87 -17.52 -3.65
CA ASN A 260 2.98 -18.38 -3.22
C ASN A 260 3.12 -18.46 -1.68
N PRO A 261 2.17 -19.12 -0.98
CA PRO A 261 2.24 -19.31 0.48
C PRO A 261 3.52 -20.01 0.95
N VAL A 262 4.06 -20.90 0.10
CA VAL A 262 5.16 -21.82 0.41
C VAL A 262 6.54 -21.16 0.29
N GLU A 263 6.66 -20.05 -0.46
CA GLU A 263 7.90 -19.28 -0.61
C GLU A 263 8.02 -18.14 0.41
N GLN A 264 6.92 -17.73 1.05
CA GLN A 264 6.97 -16.82 2.19
C GLN A 264 7.52 -17.59 3.41
N THR A 265 8.61 -17.10 3.98
CA THR A 265 9.60 -17.82 4.79
C THR A 265 9.15 -18.26 6.19
N SER A 266 7.86 -18.20 6.54
CA SER A 266 7.39 -18.65 7.85
C SER A 266 6.46 -19.87 7.75
N SER A 267 6.70 -20.84 8.62
CA SER A 267 5.88 -22.06 8.75
C SER A 267 4.41 -21.74 9.00
N ILE A 268 4.13 -20.62 9.68
CA ILE A 268 2.76 -20.17 9.98
C ILE A 268 2.02 -19.68 8.73
N LEU A 269 2.68 -19.00 7.79
CA LEU A 269 2.03 -18.54 6.55
C LEU A 269 1.67 -19.71 5.63
N LYS A 270 2.52 -20.75 5.59
CA LYS A 270 2.22 -22.01 4.88
C LYS A 270 0.97 -22.69 5.44
N GLN A 271 0.82 -22.67 6.76
CA GLN A 271 -0.33 -23.29 7.44
C GLN A 271 -1.63 -22.50 7.23
N VAL A 272 -1.54 -21.18 7.12
CA VAL A 272 -2.72 -20.30 6.92
C VAL A 272 -3.19 -20.33 5.47
N PHE A 273 -2.28 -20.19 4.50
CA PHE A 273 -2.61 -19.98 3.10
C PHE A 273 -2.37 -21.21 2.20
N GLY A 274 -1.72 -22.27 2.69
CA GLY A 274 -1.37 -23.47 1.91
C GLY A 274 -2.49 -24.50 1.76
N LYS A 275 -3.75 -24.06 1.72
CA LYS A 275 -4.89 -24.93 1.43
C LYS A 275 -5.18 -24.98 -0.07
#